data_AF-A0A2K4HRR4-F1
#
_entry.id   AF-A0A2K4HRR4-F1
#
_cell.length_a   1.000
_cell.length_b   1.000
_cell.length_c   1.000
_cell.angle_alpha   90.00
_cell.angle_beta   90.00
_cell.angle_gamma   90.00
#
_symmetry.space_group_name_H-M   'P 1'
#
loop_
_entity.id
_entity.type
_entity.pdbx_description
1 polymer ?
#
loop_
_entity_poly.entity_id
_entity_poly.type
_entity_poly.pdbx_seq_one_letter_code
_entity_poly.pdbx_strand_id
1 'polypeptide(L)'
;TPHRSRVVSPLVLDDLQAVADAAIAGVGLAWLPSWLIAHYVLRGQLEAVLPAYREQPSPIHVIWPTAAHMPAKTRCAIDALVAATPSC
;
A
#
# COMPACT_ATOMS: atom_id res chain seq x y z
N THR A 1 -20.02 6.57 9.53
CA THR A 1 -20.11 5.13 9.83
C THR A 1 -19.66 4.36 8.60
N PRO A 2 -18.65 3.48 8.68
CA PRO A 2 -18.29 2.67 7.53
C PRO A 2 -19.42 1.65 7.34
N HIS A 3 -20.33 1.91 6.40
CA HIS A 3 -21.26 0.89 5.94
C HIS A 3 -20.44 -0.09 5.11
N ARG A 4 -20.07 -1.21 5.72
CA ARG A 4 -19.48 -2.35 5.00
C ARG A 4 -20.59 -2.95 4.14
N SER A 5 -20.81 -2.37 2.96
CA SER A 5 -21.66 -2.98 1.94
C SER A 5 -21.02 -4.31 1.57
N ARG A 6 -21.82 -5.37 1.58
CA ARG A 6 -21.36 -6.71 1.20
C ARG A 6 -21.22 -6.73 -0.31
N VAL A 7 -20.07 -6.26 -0.81
CA VAL A 7 -19.71 -6.39 -2.22
C VAL A 7 -19.30 -7.83 -2.45
N VAL A 8 -20.04 -8.54 -3.29
CA VAL A 8 -19.64 -9.87 -3.74
C VAL A 8 -18.49 -9.66 -4.72
N SER A 9 -17.27 -10.04 -4.32
CA SER A 9 -16.12 -9.99 -5.21
C SER A 9 -16.05 -11.29 -6.02
N PRO A 10 -15.97 -11.23 -7.36
CA PRO A 10 -15.78 -12.42 -8.18
C PRO A 10 -14.35 -13.00 -8.06
N LEU A 11 -13.41 -12.24 -7.47
CA LEU A 11 -12.02 -12.62 -7.30
C LEU A 11 -11.50 -12.16 -5.93
N VAL A 12 -10.85 -13.07 -5.21
CA VAL A 12 -10.18 -12.77 -3.93
C VAL A 12 -8.79 -13.34 -3.99
N LEU A 13 -7.80 -12.50 -3.69
CA LEU A 13 -6.38 -12.83 -3.71
C LEU A 13 -5.76 -12.37 -2.39
N ASP A 14 -4.69 -13.01 -1.97
CA ASP A 14 -3.95 -12.73 -0.73
C ASP A 14 -2.67 -11.90 -0.95
N ASP A 15 -2.33 -11.62 -2.21
CA ASP A 15 -1.20 -10.78 -2.62
C ASP A 15 -1.67 -9.48 -3.27
N LEU A 16 -1.14 -8.34 -2.81
CA LEU A 16 -1.54 -7.02 -3.31
C LEU A 16 -1.13 -6.78 -4.77
N GLN A 17 -0.02 -7.37 -5.21
CA GLN A 17 0.46 -7.21 -6.57
C GLN A 17 -0.39 -8.00 -7.55
N ALA A 18 -0.79 -9.21 -7.19
CA ALA A 18 -1.74 -10.00 -7.95
C ALA A 18 -3.10 -9.28 -8.09
N VAL A 19 -3.56 -8.58 -7.05
CA VAL A 19 -4.76 -7.72 -7.14
C VAL A 19 -4.55 -6.55 -8.10
N ALA A 20 -3.38 -5.89 -8.07
CA ALA A 20 -3.05 -4.82 -9.00
C ALA A 20 -3.05 -5.30 -10.45
N ASP A 21 -2.43 -6.45 -10.72
CA ASP A 21 -2.38 -7.05 -12.05
C ASP A 21 -3.77 -7.43 -12.55
N ALA A 22 -4.64 -7.96 -11.68
CA ALA A 22 -6.04 -8.23 -12.02
C ALA A 22 -6.82 -6.96 -12.36
N ALA A 23 -6.59 -5.86 -11.64
CA ALA A 23 -7.21 -4.57 -11.93
C ALA A 23 -6.73 -4.00 -13.27
N ILE A 24 -5.42 -4.09 -13.56
CA ILE A 24 -4.84 -3.69 -14.85
C ILE A 24 -5.40 -4.53 -16.00
N ALA A 25 -5.64 -5.81 -15.77
CA ALA A 25 -6.28 -6.71 -16.74
C ALA A 25 -7.80 -6.46 -16.92
N GLY A 26 -8.38 -5.51 -16.19
CA GLY A 26 -9.79 -5.12 -16.33
C GLY A 26 -10.78 -6.03 -15.61
N VAL A 27 -10.33 -6.82 -14.63
CA VAL A 27 -11.22 -7.71 -13.85
C VAL A 27 -12.21 -6.91 -12.99
N GLY A 28 -11.86 -5.69 -12.58
CA GLY A 28 -12.75 -4.81 -11.83
C GLY A 28 -12.01 -3.71 -11.08
N LEU A 29 -12.67 -3.16 -10.06
CA LEU A 29 -12.09 -2.15 -9.17
C LEU A 29 -11.30 -2.80 -8.03
N ALA A 30 -10.15 -2.20 -7.69
CA ALA A 30 -9.34 -2.62 -6.56
C ALA A 30 -9.06 -1.43 -5.63
N TRP A 31 -9.06 -1.69 -4.33
CA TRP A 31 -8.59 -0.74 -3.33
C TRP A 31 -7.19 -1.16 -2.88
N LEU A 32 -6.19 -0.38 -3.26
CA LEU A 32 -4.79 -0.67 -3.00
C LEU A 32 -4.06 0.53 -2.39
N PRO A 33 -2.97 0.30 -1.64
CA PRO A 33 -2.14 1.38 -1.11
C PRO A 33 -1.54 2.24 -2.24
N SER A 34 -1.48 3.56 -2.03
CA SER A 34 -1.00 4.52 -3.03
C SER A 34 0.45 4.26 -3.48
N TRP A 35 1.33 3.89 -2.54
CA TRP A 35 2.73 3.56 -2.83
C TRP A 35 2.88 2.37 -3.78
N LEU A 36 1.94 1.42 -3.77
CA LEU A 36 1.95 0.25 -4.64
C LEU A 36 1.51 0.62 -6.06
N ILE A 37 0.53 1.51 -6.19
CA ILE A 37 -0.10 1.81 -7.48
C ILE A 37 0.41 3.07 -8.17
N ALA A 38 1.25 3.87 -7.50
CA ALA A 38 1.73 5.15 -8.00
C ALA A 38 2.32 5.08 -9.41
N HIS A 39 3.17 4.08 -9.69
CA HIS A 39 3.78 3.93 -11.01
C HIS A 39 2.79 3.47 -12.09
N TYR A 40 1.80 2.65 -11.75
CA TYR A 40 0.75 2.23 -12.68
C TYR A 40 -0.16 3.40 -13.06
N VAL A 41 -0.49 4.25 -12.09
CA VAL A 41 -1.28 5.48 -12.34
C VAL A 41 -0.49 6.46 -13.20
N LEU A 42 0.80 6.68 -12.90
CA LEU A 42 1.67 7.54 -13.72
C LEU A 42 1.81 7.06 -15.17
N ARG A 43 1.72 5.74 -15.40
CA ARG A 43 1.75 5.12 -16.74
C ARG A 43 0.38 5.05 -17.41
N GLY A 44 -0.69 5.51 -16.76
CA GLY A 44 -2.06 5.45 -17.28
C GLY A 44 -2.65 4.03 -17.32
N GLN A 45 -2.05 3.07 -16.61
CA GLN A 45 -2.54 1.70 -16.53
C GLN A 45 -3.65 1.54 -15.49
N LEU A 46 -3.70 2.44 -14.50
CA LEU A 46 -4.74 2.52 -13.49
C LEU A 46 -5.20 3.97 -13.34
N GLU A 47 -6.47 4.15 -12.97
CA GLU A 47 -7.06 5.47 -12.71
C GLU A 47 -7.80 5.48 -11.37
N ALA A 48 -7.68 6.58 -10.62
CA ALA A 48 -8.38 6.75 -9.35
C ALA A 48 -9.85 7.16 -9.57
N VAL A 49 -10.78 6.25 -9.35
CA VAL A 49 -12.22 6.45 -9.66
C VAL A 49 -13.05 7.08 -8.53
N LEU A 50 -12.56 7.09 -7.29
CA LEU A 50 -13.29 7.59 -6.11
C LEU A 50 -12.40 8.49 -5.21
N PRO A 51 -11.87 9.61 -5.72
CA PRO A 51 -10.89 10.42 -4.99
C PRO A 51 -11.43 11.06 -3.70
N ALA A 52 -12.75 11.22 -3.56
CA ALA A 52 -13.38 11.73 -2.34
C ALA A 52 -13.44 10.70 -1.21
N TYR A 53 -13.30 9.41 -1.51
CA TYR A 53 -13.38 8.31 -0.55
C TYR A 53 -11.98 7.78 -0.21
N ARG A 54 -11.09 8.68 0.21
CA ARG A 54 -9.76 8.31 0.70
C ARG A 54 -9.84 8.02 2.19
N GLU A 55 -9.35 6.86 2.60
CA GLU A 55 -9.09 6.61 4.02
C GLU A 55 -7.84 7.34 4.49
N GLN A 56 -7.74 7.50 5.81
CA GLN A 56 -6.55 8.09 6.41
C GLN A 56 -5.30 7.28 6.05
N PRO A 57 -4.16 7.94 5.80
CA PRO A 57 -2.90 7.26 5.59
C PRO A 57 -2.63 6.26 6.72
N SER A 58 -2.39 5.01 6.35
CA SER A 58 -1.98 3.98 7.30
C SER A 58 -0.46 4.08 7.50
N PRO A 59 0.03 4.31 8.73
CA PRO A 59 1.46 4.46 8.97
C PRO A 59 2.21 3.16 8.72
N ILE A 60 3.35 3.25 8.04
CA ILE A 60 4.29 2.14 7.87
C ILE A 60 5.31 2.20 9.01
N HIS A 61 5.47 1.08 9.72
CA HIS A 61 6.38 0.99 10.86
C HIS A 61 7.55 0.05 10.57
N VAL A 62 8.72 0.44 11.04
CA VAL A 62 9.88 -0.48 11.13
C VAL A 62 9.85 -1.12 12.51
N ILE A 63 9.89 -2.45 12.56
CA ILE A 63 9.86 -3.22 13.82
C ILE A 63 11.18 -3.97 14.02
N TRP A 64 11.64 -4.05 15.26
CA TRP A 64 12.83 -4.80 15.65
C TRP A 64 12.62 -5.45 17.02
N PRO A 65 13.31 -6.56 17.33
CA PRO A 65 13.25 -7.16 18.66
C PRO A 65 13.77 -6.19 19.72
N THR A 66 13.10 -6.13 20.86
CA THR A 66 13.61 -5.40 22.02
C THR A 66 14.95 -6.00 22.45
N ALA A 67 16.03 -5.24 22.30
CA ALA A 67 17.38 -5.66 22.65
C ALA A 67 18.07 -4.53 23.43
N ALA A 68 18.95 -4.90 24.36
CA ALA A 68 19.70 -3.94 25.18
C ALA A 68 20.59 -3.02 24.32
N HIS A 69 21.02 -3.48 23.15
CA HIS A 69 21.83 -2.71 22.22
C HIS A 69 21.39 -2.95 20.77
N MET A 70 21.18 -1.87 20.01
CA MET A 70 20.92 -1.92 18.57
C MET A 70 22.24 -1.80 17.81
N PRO A 71 22.63 -2.78 16.97
CA PRO A 71 23.82 -2.67 16.15
C PRO A 71 23.80 -1.40 15.28
N ALA A 72 24.93 -0.69 15.20
CA ALA A 72 25.04 0.56 14.44
C ALA A 72 24.57 0.40 12.97
N LYS A 73 24.91 -0.72 12.31
CA LYS A 73 24.45 -1.03 10.96
C LYS A 73 22.92 -1.03 10.82
N THR A 74 22.21 -1.54 11.83
CA THR A 74 20.74 -1.59 11.85
C THR A 74 20.18 -0.19 12.02
N ARG A 75 20.77 0.61 12.92
CA ARG A 75 20.36 2.01 13.11
C ARG A 75 20.56 2.82 11.83
N CYS A 76 21.70 2.70 11.18
CA CYS A 76 21.96 3.35 9.90
C CYS A 76 20.96 2.95 8.81
N ALA A 77 20.57 1.67 8.75
CA ALA A 77 19.55 1.21 7.81
C ALA A 77 18.17 1.80 8.11
N ILE A 78 17.77 1.85 9.38
CA ILE A 78 16.50 2.49 9.81
C ILE A 78 16.49 3.96 9.43
N ASP A 79 17.58 4.69 9.72
CA ASP A 79 17.68 6.11 9.41
C ASP A 79 17.61 6.37 7.90
N ALA A 80 18.27 5.52 7.09
CA ALA A 80 18.18 5.60 5.64
C ALA A 80 16.76 5.33 5.11
N LEU A 81 16.06 4.33 5.65
CA LEU A 81 14.68 4.03 5.28
C LEU A 81 13.74 5.19 5.62
N VAL A 82 13.85 5.77 6.81
CA VAL A 82 13.03 6.92 7.23
C VAL A 82 13.29 8.13 6.33
N ALA A 83 14.55 8.40 5.98
CA ALA A 83 14.90 9.51 5.09
C ALA A 83 14.41 9.32 3.64
N ALA A 84 14.36 8.08 3.15
CA ALA A 84 13.98 7.78 1.78
C ALA A 84 12.48 7.53 1.55
N THR A 85 11.70 7.31 2.62
CA THR A 85 10.28 6.98 2.49
C THR A 85 9.45 8.28 2.39
N PRO A 86 8.78 8.55 1.24
CA PRO A 86 7.90 9.70 1.13
C PRO A 86 6.68 9.53 2.04
N SER A 87 6.23 10.63 2.65
CA SER A 87 4.93 10.69 3.32
C SER A 87 3.83 10.49 2.27
N CYS A 88 3.19 9.33 2.27
CA CYS A 88 2.07 8.99 1.40
C CYS A 88 0.72 9.46 1.97
#